data_AF-A0A3B3VEG4-F1
#
_entry.id   AF-A0A3B3VEG4-F1
#
_cell.length_a   1.000
_cell.length_b   1.000
_cell.length_c   1.000
_cell.angle_alpha   90.00
_cell.angle_beta   90.00
_cell.angle_gamma   90.00
#
_symmetry.space_group_name_H-M   'P 1'
#
loop_
_entity.id
_entity.type
_entity.pdbx_description
1 polymer ?
#
loop_
_entity_poly.entity_id
_entity_poly.type
_entity_poly.pdbx_seq_one_letter_code
_entity_poly.pdbx_strand_id
1 'polypeptide(L)'
;MDSTQQILENNVQESVTKLKMTHRQASKKFENLKKRYKELKNPPPGVKVVPQSWPFFSLMDDAMEGRLQSSAPILKALPNNKFAESEEVNGSIQDVDISTNCEPQERKSEQLLMQRENPYQDVAALDRERALLDRERAATERERAVMERERAVMERERAVMEREKLMLEKDRDALRSERLTLEKEKAKWLRLMVQKERTEEVTEDDSKVMNSDAVDKRERVLFLLEKLAENI
;
A
#
# COMPACT_ATOMS: atom_id res chain seq x y z
N MET A 1 -10.41 -18.09 -59.95
CA MET A 1 -10.08 -17.34 -58.71
C MET A 1 -10.18 -18.35 -57.60
N ASP A 2 -9.02 -18.69 -57.03
CA ASP A 2 -8.80 -19.97 -56.38
C ASP A 2 -9.54 -20.09 -55.05
N SER A 3 -10.21 -21.23 -54.86
CA SER A 3 -10.84 -21.63 -53.60
C SER A 3 -9.90 -21.51 -52.39
N THR A 4 -8.59 -21.58 -52.63
CA THR A 4 -7.54 -21.37 -51.63
C THR A 4 -7.44 -19.91 -51.16
N GLN A 5 -7.70 -18.92 -52.02
CA GLN A 5 -7.76 -17.51 -51.63
C GLN A 5 -8.98 -17.22 -50.76
N GLN A 6 -10.14 -17.78 -51.09
CA GLN A 6 -11.37 -17.62 -50.30
C GLN A 6 -11.24 -18.25 -48.89
N ILE A 7 -10.55 -19.38 -48.76
CA ILE A 7 -10.31 -20.05 -47.47
C ILE A 7 -9.34 -19.26 -46.60
N LEU A 8 -8.31 -18.66 -47.21
CA LEU A 8 -7.37 -17.81 -46.48
C LEU A 8 -8.04 -16.50 -46.06
N GLU A 9 -8.84 -15.89 -46.93
CA GLU A 9 -9.57 -14.66 -46.63
C GLU A 9 -10.64 -14.88 -45.54
N ASN A 10 -11.35 -16.01 -45.57
CA ASN A 10 -12.29 -16.41 -44.52
C ASN A 10 -11.58 -16.72 -43.19
N ASN A 11 -10.41 -17.35 -43.20
CA ASN A 11 -9.63 -17.59 -41.97
C ASN A 11 -9.04 -16.30 -41.40
N VAL A 12 -8.59 -15.38 -42.25
CA VAL A 12 -8.13 -14.06 -41.83
C VAL A 12 -9.30 -13.29 -41.22
N GLN A 13 -10.47 -13.28 -41.84
CA GLN A 13 -11.67 -12.62 -41.30
C GLN A 13 -12.19 -13.28 -40.00
N GLU A 14 -12.14 -14.61 -39.90
CA GLU A 14 -12.45 -15.33 -38.66
C GLU A 14 -11.45 -15.04 -37.55
N SER A 15 -10.16 -14.91 -37.87
CA SER A 15 -9.12 -14.57 -36.88
C SER A 15 -9.26 -13.11 -36.39
N VAL A 16 -9.64 -12.20 -37.27
CA VAL A 16 -9.91 -10.78 -36.95
C VAL A 16 -11.19 -10.63 -36.12
N THR A 17 -12.22 -11.45 -36.37
CA THR A 17 -13.51 -11.38 -35.64
C THR A 17 -13.51 -12.14 -34.30
N LYS A 18 -12.67 -13.19 -34.14
CA LYS A 18 -12.52 -13.96 -32.88
C LYS A 18 -11.68 -13.26 -31.80
N LEU A 19 -11.03 -12.13 -32.10
CA LEU A 19 -10.23 -11.35 -31.14
C LEU A 19 -11.00 -10.17 -30.50
N LYS A 20 -12.34 -10.23 -30.45
CA LYS A 20 -13.14 -9.18 -29.81
C LYS A 20 -13.05 -9.30 -28.29
N MET A 21 -12.15 -8.52 -27.70
CA MET A 21 -12.05 -8.36 -26.25
C MET A 21 -13.35 -7.72 -25.72
N THR A 22 -14.01 -8.40 -24.79
CA THR A 22 -15.23 -7.85 -24.15
C THR A 22 -14.90 -6.56 -23.40
N HIS A 23 -15.88 -5.67 -23.22
CA HIS A 23 -15.70 -4.42 -22.49
C HIS A 23 -15.07 -4.65 -21.10
N ARG A 24 -15.55 -5.66 -20.36
CA ARG A 24 -15.02 -6.03 -19.05
C ARG A 24 -13.55 -6.46 -19.09
N GLN A 25 -13.17 -7.26 -20.08
CA GLN A 25 -11.78 -7.68 -20.28
C GLN A 25 -10.89 -6.50 -20.65
N ALA A 26 -11.36 -5.60 -21.52
CA ALA A 26 -10.63 -4.39 -21.90
C ALA A 26 -10.44 -3.47 -20.68
N SER A 27 -11.49 -3.27 -19.88
CA SER A 27 -11.42 -2.53 -18.62
C SER A 27 -10.44 -3.16 -17.64
N LYS A 28 -10.47 -4.49 -17.45
CA LYS A 28 -9.52 -5.18 -16.57
C LYS A 28 -8.06 -5.06 -17.06
N LYS A 29 -7.84 -5.14 -18.37
CA LYS A 29 -6.53 -4.89 -18.97
C LYS A 29 -6.08 -3.46 -18.70
N PHE A 30 -6.95 -2.47 -18.92
CA PHE A 30 -6.66 -1.08 -18.64
C PHE A 30 -6.32 -0.83 -17.16
N GLU A 31 -7.04 -1.44 -16.22
CA GLU A 31 -6.69 -1.38 -14.79
C GLU A 31 -5.31 -1.97 -14.50
N ASN A 32 -4.96 -3.10 -15.11
CA ASN A 32 -3.64 -3.70 -14.95
C ASN A 32 -2.53 -2.79 -15.52
N LEU A 33 -2.76 -2.16 -16.68
CA LEU A 33 -1.83 -1.19 -17.23
C LEU A 33 -1.69 0.03 -16.30
N LYS A 34 -2.79 0.57 -15.74
CA LYS A 34 -2.75 1.69 -14.79
C LYS A 34 -1.97 1.35 -13.52
N LYS A 35 -2.12 0.14 -12.98
CA LYS A 35 -1.36 -0.31 -11.80
C LYS A 35 0.14 -0.30 -12.10
N ARG A 36 0.56 -0.89 -13.22
CA ARG A 36 1.96 -0.93 -13.65
C ARG A 36 2.53 0.47 -13.89
N TYR A 37 1.74 1.37 -14.49
CA TYR A 37 2.09 2.77 -14.67
C TYR A 37 2.37 3.48 -13.33
N LYS A 38 1.48 3.30 -12.33
CA LYS A 38 1.65 3.91 -11.01
C LYS A 38 2.92 3.44 -10.28
N GLU A 39 3.23 2.15 -10.38
CA GLU A 39 4.46 1.56 -9.82
C GLU A 39 5.73 2.19 -10.43
N LEU A 40 5.68 2.53 -11.73
CA LEU A 40 6.81 3.14 -12.43
C LEU A 40 6.88 4.66 -12.23
N LYS A 41 5.74 5.35 -12.12
CA LYS A 41 5.67 6.81 -11.89
C LYS A 41 6.06 7.18 -10.45
N ASN A 42 5.70 6.34 -9.49
CA ASN A 42 5.95 6.55 -8.06
C ASN A 42 6.65 5.32 -7.45
N PRO A 43 7.97 5.13 -7.67
CA PRO A 43 8.66 4.00 -7.09
C PRO A 43 8.67 4.04 -5.57
N PRO A 44 8.63 2.87 -4.90
CA PRO A 44 8.85 2.79 -3.47
C PRO A 44 10.25 3.33 -3.10
N PRO A 45 10.41 3.91 -1.89
CA PRO A 45 11.66 4.53 -1.46
C PRO A 45 12.85 3.58 -1.65
N GLY A 46 13.88 4.03 -2.38
CA GLY A 46 15.12 3.28 -2.60
C GLY A 46 15.18 2.41 -3.87
N VAL A 47 14.09 2.30 -4.65
CA VAL A 47 14.12 1.53 -5.91
C VAL A 47 14.22 2.47 -7.12
N LYS A 48 15.30 2.33 -7.90
CA LYS A 48 15.44 3.01 -9.19
C LYS A 48 14.73 2.20 -10.27
N VAL A 49 13.55 2.65 -10.68
CA VAL A 49 12.86 2.15 -11.88
C VAL A 49 13.16 3.06 -13.06
N VAL A 50 13.28 2.46 -14.25
CA VAL A 50 13.39 3.19 -15.52
C VAL A 50 12.04 3.11 -16.21
N PRO A 51 11.19 4.14 -16.14
CA PRO A 51 9.85 4.10 -16.70
C PRO A 51 9.83 3.81 -18.22
N GLN A 52 10.86 4.25 -18.93
CA GLN A 52 11.05 4.03 -20.38
C GLN A 52 11.33 2.56 -20.75
N SER A 53 11.63 1.69 -19.78
CA SER A 53 11.82 0.26 -20.02
C SER A 53 10.51 -0.46 -20.35
N TRP A 54 9.36 0.14 -20.03
CA TRP A 54 8.05 -0.42 -20.34
C TRP A 54 7.47 0.23 -21.61
N PRO A 55 7.26 -0.54 -22.70
CA PRO A 55 6.88 0.02 -24.01
C PRO A 55 5.56 0.80 -24.01
N PHE A 56 4.66 0.52 -23.05
CA PHE A 56 3.37 1.20 -22.92
C PHE A 56 3.41 2.39 -21.96
N PHE A 57 4.57 2.74 -21.37
CA PHE A 57 4.67 3.81 -20.38
C PHE A 57 4.24 5.16 -20.98
N SER A 58 4.83 5.57 -22.11
CA SER A 58 4.48 6.84 -22.76
C SER A 58 3.02 6.88 -23.21
N LEU A 59 2.53 5.77 -23.79
CA LEU A 59 1.14 5.67 -24.22
C LEU A 59 0.15 5.78 -23.05
N MET A 60 0.48 5.18 -21.89
CA MET A 60 -0.34 5.31 -20.68
C MET A 60 -0.17 6.68 -20.01
N ASP A 61 1.00 7.31 -20.08
CA ASP A 61 1.24 8.67 -19.58
C ASP A 61 0.38 9.67 -20.37
N ASP A 62 0.35 9.56 -21.70
CA ASP A 62 -0.50 10.37 -22.58
C ASP A 62 -1.99 10.14 -22.32
N ALA A 63 -2.39 8.88 -22.09
CA ALA A 63 -3.77 8.55 -21.75
C ALA A 63 -4.20 9.15 -20.40
N MET A 64 -3.33 9.05 -19.39
CA MET A 64 -3.61 9.52 -18.03
C MET A 64 -3.55 11.04 -17.91
N GLU A 65 -2.74 11.71 -18.74
CA GLU A 65 -2.63 13.16 -18.83
C GLU A 65 -3.67 13.77 -19.80
N GLY A 66 -4.55 12.94 -20.36
CA GLY A 66 -5.72 13.38 -21.15
C GLY A 66 -5.40 13.78 -22.58
N ARG A 67 -4.16 13.59 -23.06
CA ARG A 67 -3.75 13.93 -24.44
C ARG A 67 -4.44 13.10 -25.53
N LEU A 68 -5.02 11.97 -25.15
CA LEU A 68 -5.73 11.06 -26.06
C LEU A 68 -7.27 11.22 -26.04
N GLN A 69 -7.82 12.20 -25.32
CA GLN A 69 -9.28 12.35 -25.11
C GLN A 69 -10.11 12.64 -26.37
N SER A 70 -9.48 12.83 -27.53
CA SER A 70 -10.14 13.05 -28.83
C SER A 70 -9.66 12.11 -29.94
N SER A 71 -8.77 11.15 -29.63
CA SER A 71 -8.13 10.29 -30.63
C SER A 71 -8.99 9.10 -31.05
N ALA A 72 -10.09 8.81 -30.36
CA ALA A 72 -11.00 7.71 -30.67
C ALA A 72 -12.43 8.20 -30.87
N PRO A 73 -13.17 7.69 -31.89
CA PRO A 73 -14.58 8.00 -32.07
C PRO A 73 -15.39 7.58 -30.84
N ILE A 74 -16.19 8.49 -30.28
CA ILE A 74 -17.09 8.18 -29.17
C ILE A 74 -18.23 7.30 -29.72
N LEU A 75 -18.22 6.02 -29.34
CA LEU A 75 -19.30 5.10 -29.68
C LEU A 75 -20.55 5.50 -28.90
N LYS A 76 -21.56 6.06 -29.57
CA LYS A 76 -22.90 6.27 -29.00
C LYS A 76 -23.48 4.89 -28.68
N ALA A 77 -23.81 4.66 -27.41
CA ALA A 77 -24.43 3.41 -26.99
C ALA A 77 -25.78 3.24 -27.67
N LEU A 78 -25.99 2.11 -28.36
CA LEU A 78 -27.31 1.77 -28.90
C LEU A 78 -28.25 1.40 -27.73
N PRO A 79 -29.41 2.06 -27.59
CA PRO A 79 -30.35 1.74 -26.53
C PRO A 79 -31.03 0.40 -26.84
N ASN A 80 -30.85 -0.55 -25.92
CA ASN A 80 -31.51 -1.85 -25.96
C ASN A 80 -32.86 -1.78 -25.21
N ASN A 81 -33.94 -1.35 -25.88
CA ASN A 81 -35.25 -2.02 -25.89
C ASN A 81 -36.30 -1.22 -26.68
N LYS A 82 -37.21 -1.98 -27.29
CA LYS A 82 -38.37 -1.56 -28.07
C LYS A 82 -39.24 -0.54 -27.33
N PHE A 83 -39.55 0.60 -27.94
CA PHE A 83 -40.88 1.25 -28.03
C PHE A 83 -40.74 2.48 -28.94
N ALA A 84 -41.76 2.71 -29.75
CA ALA A 84 -41.87 3.78 -30.74
C ALA A 84 -41.54 5.17 -30.18
N GLU A 85 -40.94 6.04 -30.98
CA GLU A 85 -41.61 7.18 -31.62
C GLU A 85 -40.58 7.99 -32.44
N SER A 86 -41.07 8.55 -33.53
CA SER A 86 -40.38 9.23 -34.61
C SER A 86 -39.81 10.59 -34.21
N GLU A 87 -38.73 11.01 -34.87
CA GLU A 87 -38.51 12.35 -35.48
C GLU A 87 -37.06 12.35 -36.02
N GLU A 88 -36.84 12.35 -37.34
CA GLU A 88 -36.65 13.57 -38.17
C GLU A 88 -35.56 14.51 -37.58
N VAL A 89 -34.50 14.94 -38.28
CA VAL A 89 -34.42 15.32 -39.69
C VAL A 89 -32.97 15.72 -40.09
N ASN A 90 -32.73 15.76 -41.40
CA ASN A 90 -31.77 16.56 -42.19
C ASN A 90 -30.31 16.14 -42.49
N GLY A 91 -30.05 16.07 -43.81
CA GLY A 91 -28.77 16.36 -44.48
C GLY A 91 -28.32 15.26 -45.46
N SER A 92 -29.02 14.96 -46.56
CA SER A 92 -29.02 15.63 -47.89
C SER A 92 -27.80 15.32 -48.79
N ILE A 93 -28.13 14.96 -50.05
CA ILE A 93 -27.35 14.96 -51.31
C ILE A 93 -26.58 13.64 -51.62
N GLN A 94 -27.21 12.70 -52.33
CA GLN A 94 -27.33 12.49 -53.80
C GLN A 94 -26.21 11.60 -54.35
N ASP A 95 -26.58 10.48 -54.98
CA ASP A 95 -25.97 10.04 -56.24
C ASP A 95 -26.83 8.98 -56.96
N VAL A 96 -27.40 9.44 -58.08
CA VAL A 96 -27.53 8.80 -59.41
C VAL A 96 -28.25 7.45 -59.57
N ASP A 97 -29.37 7.52 -60.31
CA ASP A 97 -30.07 6.45 -61.01
C ASP A 97 -29.16 5.67 -62.00
N ILE A 98 -29.15 4.34 -61.90
CA ILE A 98 -29.07 3.48 -63.10
C ILE A 98 -30.11 2.37 -62.97
N SER A 99 -31.18 2.56 -63.72
CA SER A 99 -32.16 1.52 -64.07
C SER A 99 -31.47 0.35 -64.76
N THR A 100 -31.51 -0.83 -64.14
CA THR A 100 -31.42 -2.11 -64.85
C THR A 100 -32.37 -3.09 -64.19
N ASN A 101 -33.41 -3.44 -64.93
CA ASN A 101 -34.43 -4.38 -64.54
C ASN A 101 -33.89 -5.82 -64.66
N CYS A 102 -33.82 -6.56 -63.55
CA CYS A 102 -33.79 -8.04 -63.52
C CYS A 102 -34.08 -8.53 -62.10
N GLU A 103 -35.30 -9.00 -61.83
CA GLU A 103 -35.56 -9.88 -60.69
C GLU A 103 -34.68 -11.14 -60.82
N PRO A 104 -34.14 -11.64 -59.70
CA PRO A 104 -34.74 -12.86 -59.13
C PRO A 104 -34.99 -12.72 -57.63
N GLN A 105 -36.27 -12.65 -57.27
CA GLN A 105 -36.80 -12.48 -55.92
C GLN A 105 -36.81 -13.78 -55.07
N GLU A 106 -36.01 -14.80 -55.43
CA GLU A 106 -35.98 -16.10 -54.72
C GLU A 106 -34.77 -16.30 -53.81
N ARG A 107 -33.72 -15.47 -53.92
CA ARG A 107 -32.51 -15.59 -53.05
C ARG A 107 -32.67 -14.98 -51.66
N LYS A 108 -33.62 -14.05 -51.48
CA LYS A 108 -33.89 -13.43 -50.17
C LYS A 108 -34.62 -14.38 -49.22
N SER A 109 -35.48 -15.24 -49.77
CA SER A 109 -36.24 -16.24 -49.01
C SER A 109 -35.36 -17.35 -48.43
N GLU A 110 -34.32 -17.78 -49.16
CA GLU A 110 -33.36 -18.77 -48.64
C GLU A 110 -32.40 -18.16 -47.62
N GLN A 111 -31.99 -16.90 -47.82
CA GLN A 111 -31.14 -16.17 -46.89
C GLN A 111 -31.86 -15.81 -45.57
N LEU A 112 -33.20 -15.65 -45.62
CA LEU A 112 -34.05 -15.50 -44.44
C LEU A 112 -34.33 -16.83 -43.71
N LEU A 113 -34.24 -17.98 -44.40
CA LEU A 113 -34.40 -19.28 -43.76
C LEU A 113 -33.18 -19.67 -42.91
N MET A 114 -31.99 -19.16 -43.27
CA MET A 114 -30.77 -19.27 -42.47
C MET A 114 -30.70 -18.27 -41.30
N GLN A 115 -31.60 -17.28 -41.24
CA GLN A 115 -31.80 -16.42 -40.06
C GLN A 115 -32.62 -17.11 -38.96
N ARG A 116 -33.13 -18.32 -39.21
CA ARG A 116 -33.70 -19.14 -38.15
C ARG A 116 -32.55 -19.72 -37.33
N GLU A 117 -32.16 -18.93 -36.34
CA GLU A 117 -31.35 -19.24 -35.15
C GLU A 117 -31.07 -20.74 -35.00
N ASN A 118 -29.80 -21.12 -35.01
CA ASN A 118 -29.40 -22.48 -34.63
C ASN A 118 -29.32 -22.53 -33.09
N PRO A 119 -30.37 -22.97 -32.38
CA PRO A 119 -30.42 -22.88 -30.92
C PRO A 119 -29.27 -23.61 -30.25
N TYR A 120 -28.70 -24.64 -30.90
CA TYR A 120 -27.57 -25.41 -30.37
C TYR A 120 -26.25 -24.61 -30.32
N GLN A 121 -26.04 -23.65 -31.22
CA GLN A 121 -24.86 -22.78 -31.17
C GLN A 121 -24.99 -21.68 -30.11
N ASP A 122 -26.20 -21.20 -29.85
CA ASP A 122 -26.48 -20.28 -28.75
C ASP A 122 -26.36 -20.96 -27.39
N VAL A 123 -26.84 -22.20 -27.22
CA VAL A 123 -26.64 -22.94 -25.96
C VAL A 123 -25.15 -23.14 -25.67
N ALA A 124 -24.36 -23.52 -26.69
CA ALA A 124 -22.92 -23.67 -26.53
C ALA A 124 -22.19 -22.34 -26.26
N ALA A 125 -22.69 -21.22 -26.77
CA ALA A 125 -22.15 -19.89 -26.48
C ALA A 125 -22.45 -19.49 -25.02
N LEU A 126 -23.68 -19.70 -24.56
CA LEU A 126 -24.11 -19.45 -23.18
C LEU A 126 -23.35 -20.32 -22.18
N ASP A 127 -23.10 -21.59 -22.49
CA ASP A 127 -22.31 -22.48 -21.63
C ASP A 127 -20.87 -22.01 -21.47
N ARG A 128 -20.25 -21.50 -22.56
CA ARG A 128 -18.91 -20.90 -22.50
C ARG A 128 -18.91 -19.63 -21.65
N GLU A 129 -19.92 -18.78 -21.80
CA GLU A 129 -20.07 -17.57 -21.00
C GLU A 129 -20.25 -17.90 -19.51
N ARG A 130 -21.09 -18.87 -19.19
CA ARG A 130 -21.30 -19.36 -17.83
C ARG A 130 -20.00 -19.87 -17.21
N ALA A 131 -19.24 -20.66 -17.96
CA ALA A 131 -17.94 -21.15 -17.51
C ALA A 131 -16.88 -20.04 -17.33
N LEU A 132 -17.00 -18.91 -18.03
CA LEU A 132 -16.14 -17.73 -17.79
C LEU A 132 -16.55 -16.98 -16.52
N LEU A 133 -17.87 -16.79 -16.32
CA LEU A 133 -18.40 -16.17 -15.12
C LEU A 133 -18.08 -16.98 -13.86
N ASP A 134 -18.12 -18.31 -13.94
CA ASP A 134 -17.75 -19.19 -12.83
C ASP A 134 -16.25 -19.10 -12.50
N ARG A 135 -15.39 -19.05 -13.52
CA ARG A 135 -13.95 -18.81 -13.33
C ARG A 135 -13.68 -17.47 -12.67
N GLU A 136 -14.41 -16.45 -13.08
CA GLU A 136 -14.26 -15.11 -12.52
C GLU A 136 -14.79 -15.01 -11.09
N ARG A 137 -15.94 -15.64 -10.80
CA ARG A 137 -16.44 -15.79 -9.44
C ARG A 137 -15.41 -16.47 -8.55
N ALA A 138 -14.84 -17.59 -9.01
CA ALA A 138 -13.79 -18.29 -8.27
C ALA A 138 -12.52 -17.43 -8.09
N ALA A 139 -12.16 -16.58 -9.05
CA ALA A 139 -11.03 -15.65 -8.91
C ALA A 139 -11.31 -14.60 -7.83
N THR A 140 -12.49 -13.97 -7.87
CA THR A 140 -12.89 -12.99 -6.85
C THR A 140 -13.02 -13.59 -5.45
N GLU A 141 -13.45 -14.84 -5.34
CA GLU A 141 -13.50 -15.56 -4.06
C GLU A 141 -12.09 -15.80 -3.49
N ARG A 142 -11.12 -16.17 -4.34
CA ARG A 142 -9.70 -16.26 -3.93
C ARG A 142 -9.16 -14.92 -3.46
N GLU A 143 -9.45 -13.83 -4.17
CA GLU A 143 -9.06 -12.47 -3.77
C GLU A 143 -9.66 -12.11 -2.40
N ARG A 144 -10.96 -12.38 -2.17
CA ARG A 144 -11.59 -12.18 -0.86
C ARG A 144 -10.90 -12.97 0.24
N ALA A 145 -10.58 -14.24 0.00
CA ALA A 145 -9.89 -15.08 0.97
C ALA A 145 -8.47 -14.58 1.27
N VAL A 146 -7.78 -13.94 0.32
CA VAL A 146 -6.48 -13.29 0.58
C VAL A 146 -6.68 -12.07 1.48
N MET A 147 -7.63 -11.20 1.16
CA MET A 147 -7.94 -10.01 1.97
C MET A 147 -8.34 -10.37 3.41
N GLU A 148 -9.07 -11.46 3.60
CA GLU A 148 -9.44 -11.96 4.93
C GLU A 148 -8.20 -12.41 5.73
N ARG A 149 -7.28 -13.13 5.09
CA ARG A 149 -6.01 -13.51 5.73
C ARG A 149 -5.19 -12.28 6.11
N GLU A 150 -5.09 -11.28 5.23
CA GLU A 150 -4.39 -10.03 5.52
C GLU A 150 -5.02 -9.29 6.71
N ARG A 151 -6.35 -9.19 6.77
CA ARG A 151 -7.04 -8.62 7.93
C ARG A 151 -6.70 -9.34 9.23
N ALA A 152 -6.67 -10.68 9.20
CA ALA A 152 -6.30 -11.47 10.37
C ALA A 152 -4.83 -11.28 10.77
N VAL A 153 -3.92 -11.02 9.83
CA VAL A 153 -2.52 -10.66 10.15
C VAL A 153 -2.46 -9.30 10.84
N MET A 154 -3.12 -8.27 10.27
CA MET A 154 -3.16 -6.93 10.87
C MET A 154 -3.76 -6.92 12.28
N GLU A 155 -4.77 -7.75 12.54
CA GLU A 155 -5.37 -7.88 13.86
C GLU A 155 -4.38 -8.48 14.88
N ARG A 156 -3.61 -9.51 14.47
CA ARG A 156 -2.56 -10.08 15.32
C ARG A 156 -1.46 -9.06 15.62
N GLU A 157 -1.02 -8.30 14.63
CA GLU A 157 -0.02 -7.23 14.81
C GLU A 157 -0.51 -6.16 15.79
N ARG A 158 -1.76 -5.70 15.65
CA ARG A 158 -2.36 -4.77 16.62
C ARG A 158 -2.36 -5.33 18.03
N ALA A 159 -2.67 -6.61 18.20
CA ALA A 159 -2.64 -7.26 19.51
C ALA A 159 -1.22 -7.37 20.08
N VAL A 160 -0.19 -7.49 19.25
CA VAL A 160 1.22 -7.44 19.70
C VAL A 160 1.58 -6.02 20.15
N MET A 161 1.27 -5.01 19.34
CA MET A 161 1.55 -3.60 19.66
C MET A 161 0.88 -3.16 20.97
N GLU A 162 -0.38 -3.57 21.23
CA GLU A 162 -1.06 -3.27 22.50
C GLU A 162 -0.36 -3.92 23.70
N ARG A 163 0.14 -5.16 23.57
CA ARG A 163 0.92 -5.80 24.64
C ARG A 163 2.23 -5.06 24.90
N GLU A 164 2.95 -4.67 23.86
CA GLU A 164 4.18 -3.88 23.99
C GLU A 164 3.94 -2.54 24.67
N LYS A 165 2.87 -1.85 24.28
CA LYS A 165 2.46 -0.59 24.91
C LYS A 165 2.20 -0.75 26.41
N LEU A 166 1.51 -1.82 26.81
CA LEU A 166 1.27 -2.12 28.23
C LEU A 166 2.57 -2.43 29.00
N MET A 167 3.52 -3.11 28.36
CA MET A 167 4.84 -3.37 28.96
C MET A 167 5.62 -2.06 29.15
N LEU A 168 5.67 -1.21 28.13
CA LEU A 168 6.32 0.10 28.21
C LEU A 168 5.69 1.01 29.25
N GLU A 169 4.36 0.95 29.42
CA GLU A 169 3.67 1.69 30.47
C GLU A 169 4.08 1.21 31.87
N LYS A 170 4.15 -0.10 32.10
CA LYS A 170 4.65 -0.68 33.35
C LYS A 170 6.09 -0.28 33.62
N ASP A 171 6.96 -0.35 32.62
CA ASP A 171 8.37 0.03 32.73
C ASP A 171 8.51 1.52 33.09
N ARG A 172 7.72 2.38 32.43
CA ARG A 172 7.66 3.82 32.76
C ARG A 172 7.26 4.04 34.22
N ASP A 173 6.25 3.32 34.71
CA ASP A 173 5.78 3.48 36.09
C ASP A 173 6.75 2.86 37.12
N ALA A 174 7.47 1.81 36.76
CA ALA A 174 8.57 1.27 37.55
C ALA A 174 9.72 2.30 37.67
N LEU A 175 10.15 2.91 36.56
CA LEU A 175 11.17 3.96 36.55
C LEU A 175 10.74 5.19 37.36
N ARG A 176 9.46 5.58 37.31
CA ARG A 176 8.92 6.65 38.16
C ARG A 176 9.04 6.30 39.64
N SER A 177 8.72 5.05 39.99
CA SER A 177 8.79 4.57 41.38
C SER A 177 10.24 4.53 41.86
N GLU A 178 11.17 4.03 41.05
CA GLU A 178 12.60 4.01 41.33
C GLU A 178 13.18 5.42 41.50
N ARG A 179 12.77 6.36 40.65
CA ARG A 179 13.17 7.76 40.80
C ARG A 179 12.69 8.33 42.15
N LEU A 180 11.46 8.04 42.56
CA LEU A 180 10.95 8.47 43.87
C LEU A 180 11.71 7.84 45.04
N THR A 181 12.14 6.57 44.93
CA THR A 181 12.97 5.95 45.97
C THR A 181 14.34 6.60 46.05
N LEU A 182 14.99 6.86 44.90
CA LEU A 182 16.27 7.56 44.85
C LEU A 182 16.17 8.98 45.41
N GLU A 183 15.08 9.71 45.13
CA GLU A 183 14.85 11.04 45.70
C GLU A 183 14.73 10.99 47.24
N LYS A 184 14.05 9.98 47.79
CA LYS A 184 13.96 9.77 49.25
C LYS A 184 15.32 9.42 49.87
N GLU A 185 16.09 8.54 49.23
CA GLU A 185 17.43 8.18 49.67
C GLU A 185 18.38 9.39 49.62
N LYS A 186 18.34 10.16 48.54
CA LYS A 186 19.09 11.41 48.42
C LYS A 186 18.72 12.39 49.53
N ALA A 187 17.43 12.56 49.82
CA ALA A 187 16.98 13.41 50.93
C ALA A 187 17.41 12.87 52.31
N LYS A 188 17.50 11.55 52.48
CA LYS A 188 18.03 10.93 53.71
C LYS A 188 19.53 11.22 53.85
N TRP A 189 20.32 11.02 52.78
CA TRP A 189 21.75 11.34 52.76
C TRP A 189 22.01 12.82 53.03
N LEU A 190 21.26 13.72 52.40
CA LEU A 190 21.38 15.15 52.65
C LEU A 190 21.12 15.51 54.12
N ARG A 191 20.09 14.92 54.75
CA ARG A 191 19.84 15.12 56.18
C ARG A 191 20.98 14.60 57.06
N LEU A 192 21.52 13.42 56.73
CA LEU A 192 22.66 12.85 57.45
C LEU A 192 23.91 13.72 57.29
N MET A 193 24.17 14.28 56.11
CA MET A 193 25.28 15.20 55.90
C MET A 193 25.12 16.47 56.72
N VAL A 194 23.93 17.10 56.71
CA VAL A 194 23.67 18.30 57.54
C VAL A 194 23.81 18.00 59.04
N GLN A 195 23.41 16.80 59.49
CA GLN A 195 23.64 16.38 60.88
C GLN A 195 25.13 16.16 61.18
N LYS A 196 25.86 15.55 60.25
CA LYS A 196 27.31 15.34 60.36
C LYS A 196 28.03 16.69 60.48
N GLU A 197 27.76 17.64 59.60
CA GLU A 197 28.33 19.00 59.65
C GLU A 197 28.05 19.68 61.00
N ARG A 198 26.80 19.59 61.50
CA ARG A 198 26.43 20.15 62.82
C ARG A 198 27.11 19.45 64.01
N THR A 199 27.41 18.17 63.90
CA THR A 199 28.10 17.42 64.97
C THR A 199 29.61 17.59 64.90
N GLU A 200 30.19 17.79 63.72
CA GLU A 200 31.58 18.19 63.54
C GLU A 200 31.81 19.59 64.12
N GLU A 201 30.93 20.57 63.89
CA GLU A 201 31.03 21.90 64.49
C GLU A 201 30.97 21.88 66.04
N VAL A 202 30.17 20.99 66.62
CA VAL A 202 30.06 20.82 68.09
C VAL A 202 31.23 20.02 68.68
N THR A 203 31.80 19.06 67.93
CA THR A 203 32.93 18.24 68.41
C THR A 203 34.29 18.85 68.08
N GLU A 204 34.39 19.83 67.19
CA GLU A 204 35.62 20.61 66.98
C GLU A 204 36.03 21.36 68.26
N ASP A 205 35.08 21.87 69.05
CA ASP A 205 35.39 22.60 70.30
C ASP A 205 35.99 21.65 71.37
N ASP A 206 35.39 20.47 71.57
CA ASP A 206 35.88 19.45 72.51
C ASP A 206 37.14 18.71 72.02
N SER A 207 37.24 18.43 70.72
CA SER A 207 38.39 17.73 70.13
C SER A 207 39.63 18.62 70.03
N LYS A 208 39.47 19.94 69.87
CA LYS A 208 40.57 20.91 69.85
C LYS A 208 41.22 21.06 71.22
N VAL A 209 40.45 21.03 72.31
CA VAL A 209 40.99 21.01 73.68
C VAL A 209 41.81 19.74 73.93
N MET A 210 41.28 18.57 73.55
CA MET A 210 42.00 17.31 73.74
C MET A 210 43.25 17.17 72.85
N ASN A 211 43.20 17.69 71.61
CA ASN A 211 44.39 17.73 70.75
C ASN A 211 45.42 18.75 71.25
N SER A 212 45.01 19.92 71.75
CA SER A 212 45.92 20.92 72.32
C SER A 212 46.67 20.34 73.52
N ASP A 213 45.98 19.70 74.46
CA ASP A 213 46.60 19.07 75.62
C ASP A 213 47.56 17.92 75.23
N ALA A 214 47.22 17.16 74.18
CA ALA A 214 48.07 16.10 73.67
C ALA A 214 49.30 16.63 72.91
N VAL A 215 49.19 17.77 72.24
CA VAL A 215 50.30 18.47 71.58
C VAL A 215 51.22 19.09 72.64
N ASP A 216 50.69 19.80 73.62
CA ASP A 216 51.48 20.42 74.70
C ASP A 216 52.25 19.39 75.54
N LYS A 217 51.70 18.19 75.73
CA LYS A 217 52.42 17.08 76.40
C LYS A 217 53.54 16.54 75.52
N ARG A 218 53.32 16.40 74.21
CA ARG A 218 54.35 15.97 73.26
C ARG A 218 55.49 16.97 73.17
N GLU A 219 55.19 18.26 73.11
CA GLU A 219 56.19 19.33 73.08
C GLU A 219 57.05 19.35 74.36
N ARG A 220 56.43 19.18 75.54
CA ARG A 220 57.17 19.04 76.81
C ARG A 220 58.11 17.85 76.84
N VAL A 221 57.70 16.72 76.29
CA VAL A 221 58.55 15.51 76.21
C VAL A 221 59.73 15.76 75.27
N LEU A 222 59.51 16.39 74.11
CA LEU A 222 60.58 16.74 73.18
C LEU A 222 61.59 17.69 73.83
N PHE A 223 61.12 18.72 74.52
CA PHE A 223 62.00 19.66 75.24
C PHE A 223 62.86 18.97 76.30
N LEU A 224 62.30 18.01 77.06
CA LEU A 224 63.06 17.25 78.04
C LEU A 224 64.10 16.31 77.40
N LEU A 225 63.77 15.71 76.25
CA LEU A 225 64.71 14.88 75.50
C LEU A 225 65.85 15.70 74.90
N GLU A 226 65.56 16.89 74.38
CA GLU A 226 66.57 17.83 73.88
C GLU A 226 67.52 18.26 74.99
N LYS A 227 66.97 18.65 76.15
CA LYS A 227 67.78 19.05 77.31
C LYS A 227 68.62 17.91 77.90
N LEU A 228 68.18 16.66 77.73
CA LEU A 228 68.96 15.48 78.10
C LEU A 228 70.09 15.22 77.11
N ALA A 229 69.85 15.42 75.82
CA ALA A 229 70.88 15.28 74.78
C ALA A 229 71.96 16.36 74.89
N GLU A 230 71.64 17.56 75.36
CA GLU A 230 72.60 18.66 75.59
C GLU A 230 73.48 18.47 76.84
N ASN A 231 73.08 17.59 77.77
CA ASN A 231 73.77 17.34 79.04
C ASN A 231 74.63 16.06 79.05
N ILE A 232 74.82 15.42 77.89
CA ILE A 232 75.73 14.28 77.65
C ILE A 232 76.98 14.79 76.95
#